data_AF-A0A3N5KY56-F1
#
_entry.id   AF-A0A3N5KY56-F1
#
_cell.length_a   1.000
_cell.length_b   1.000
_cell.length_c   1.000
_cell.angle_alpha   90.00
_cell.angle_beta   90.00
_cell.angle_gamma   90.00
#
_symmetry.space_group_name_H-M   'P 1'
#
loop_
_entity.id
_entity.type
_entity.pdbx_description
1 polymer ?
#
loop_
_entity_poly.entity_id
_entity_poly.type
_entity_poly.pdbx_seq_one_letter_code
_entity_poly.pdbx_strand_id
1 'polypeptide(L)'
;MRDRSGAVADANVEYRRRLLKEREAFQRLERLHLRIGKVQIGLAALAIVLTLLALVWSLISVLWTLAPLAAMVALAFVHDRVLRGRTLAGRVVAFYEYVLDRVEDRWAGKGETGERFLDQLHPYAKDLDLFGHGSLFEYLNTARTRGGEEALARWLLYPAPPEDLRARHEAIRELVPQLDLREQLAVLAEDVRAGVHPDALSAWGAESPRLAAGRLWALAAGLSVLAFATAALWILKGVAAPFIIVFVAGRLLAHRLRNDIEHVVAAVDQPGRDLQLLTEVLSLLERQHFASPRLATLRAELDIE
;
A
#
# COMPACT_ATOMS: atom_id res chain seq x y z
N MET A 1 -4.10 27.60 -31.81
CA MET A 1 -5.31 27.35 -30.99
C MET A 1 -6.12 26.14 -31.46
N ARG A 2 -6.41 25.95 -32.77
CA ARG A 2 -7.16 24.78 -33.29
C ARG A 2 -6.53 23.40 -33.03
N ASP A 3 -5.21 23.32 -32.98
CA ASP A 3 -4.47 22.06 -32.75
C ASP A 3 -4.57 21.57 -31.28
N ARG A 4 -4.52 22.50 -30.32
CA ARG A 4 -4.68 22.18 -28.88
C ARG A 4 -6.08 21.70 -28.52
N SER A 5 -7.12 22.24 -29.16
CA SER A 5 -8.50 21.77 -28.93
C SER A 5 -8.72 20.35 -29.46
N GLY A 6 -8.05 19.95 -30.55
CA GLY A 6 -8.10 18.58 -31.07
C GLY A 6 -7.42 17.60 -30.11
N ALA A 7 -6.18 17.91 -29.69
CA ALA A 7 -5.43 17.07 -28.77
C ALA A 7 -6.13 16.89 -27.40
N VAL A 8 -6.81 17.91 -26.87
CA VAL A 8 -7.59 17.81 -25.62
C VAL A 8 -8.86 16.97 -25.82
N ALA A 9 -9.53 17.11 -26.97
CA ALA A 9 -10.69 16.28 -27.29
C ALA A 9 -10.29 14.80 -27.42
N ASP A 10 -9.16 14.51 -28.08
CA ASP A 10 -8.61 13.16 -28.22
C ASP A 10 -8.21 12.57 -26.85
N ALA A 11 -7.62 13.37 -25.96
CA ALA A 11 -7.27 12.95 -24.61
C ALA A 11 -8.51 12.64 -23.75
N ASN A 12 -9.56 13.47 -23.82
CA ASN A 12 -10.81 13.22 -23.08
C ASN A 12 -11.47 11.90 -23.55
N VAL A 13 -11.52 11.67 -24.87
CA VAL A 13 -12.03 10.41 -25.44
C VAL A 13 -11.25 9.21 -24.92
N GLU A 14 -9.92 9.28 -24.88
CA GLU A 14 -9.09 8.19 -24.36
C GLU A 14 -9.30 7.96 -22.85
N TYR A 15 -9.36 9.02 -22.03
CA TYR A 15 -9.65 8.90 -20.60
C TYR A 15 -11.02 8.26 -20.34
N ARG A 16 -12.06 8.66 -21.08
CA ARG A 16 -13.40 8.05 -20.98
C ARG A 16 -13.39 6.58 -21.39
N ARG A 17 -12.68 6.24 -22.47
CA ARG A 17 -12.53 4.85 -22.95
C ARG A 17 -11.91 3.96 -21.86
N ARG A 18 -10.81 4.42 -21.25
CA ARG A 18 -10.14 3.69 -20.16
C ARG A 18 -11.00 3.60 -18.91
N LEU A 19 -11.65 4.69 -18.51
CA LEU A 19 -12.59 4.68 -17.37
C LEU A 19 -13.71 3.65 -17.56
N LEU A 20 -14.31 3.57 -18.75
CA LEU A 20 -15.38 2.60 -19.02
C LEU A 20 -14.87 1.17 -18.91
N LYS A 21 -13.71 0.87 -19.51
CA LYS A 21 -13.08 -0.45 -19.44
C LYS A 21 -12.82 -0.88 -17.99
N GLU A 22 -12.27 0.01 -17.18
CA GLU A 22 -11.93 -0.28 -15.79
C GLU A 22 -13.16 -0.33 -14.88
N ARG A 23 -14.20 0.48 -15.13
CA ARG A 23 -15.50 0.36 -14.45
C ARG A 23 -16.16 -0.99 -14.72
N GLU A 24 -16.11 -1.49 -15.94
CA GLU A 24 -16.62 -2.84 -16.25
C GLU A 24 -15.83 -3.92 -15.51
N ALA A 25 -14.49 -3.81 -15.47
CA ALA A 25 -13.64 -4.73 -14.72
C ALA A 25 -13.95 -4.71 -13.22
N PHE A 26 -14.07 -3.52 -12.64
CA PHE A 26 -14.48 -3.30 -11.25
C PHE A 26 -15.85 -3.95 -10.95
N GLN A 27 -16.86 -3.70 -11.79
CA GLN A 27 -18.20 -4.28 -11.62
C GLN A 27 -18.23 -5.81 -11.80
N ARG A 28 -17.37 -6.38 -12.66
CA ARG A 28 -17.21 -7.83 -12.77
C ARG A 28 -16.62 -8.40 -11.47
N LEU A 29 -15.58 -7.79 -10.94
CA LEU A 29 -14.91 -8.23 -9.71
C LEU A 29 -15.80 -8.04 -8.47
N GLU A 30 -16.57 -6.95 -8.40
CA GLU A 30 -17.60 -6.72 -7.36
C GLU A 30 -18.63 -7.86 -7.36
N ARG A 31 -19.17 -8.22 -8.53
CA ARG A 31 -20.14 -9.33 -8.64
C ARG A 31 -19.52 -10.66 -8.23
N LEU A 32 -18.26 -10.91 -8.57
CA LEU A 32 -17.55 -12.13 -8.14
C LEU A 32 -17.31 -12.13 -6.62
N HIS A 33 -16.88 -11.00 -6.04
CA HIS A 33 -16.71 -10.83 -4.59
C HIS A 33 -18.01 -11.18 -3.85
N LEU A 34 -19.13 -10.60 -4.26
CA LEU A 34 -20.45 -10.87 -3.67
C LEU A 34 -20.90 -12.31 -3.84
N ARG A 35 -20.65 -12.94 -5.00
CA ARG A 35 -20.96 -14.37 -5.24
C ARG A 35 -20.12 -15.27 -4.34
N ILE A 36 -18.81 -15.01 -4.23
CA ILE A 36 -17.91 -15.77 -3.38
C ILE A 36 -18.36 -15.66 -1.92
N GLY A 37 -18.72 -14.45 -1.45
CA GLY A 37 -19.25 -14.25 -0.10
C GLY A 37 -20.51 -15.08 0.17
N LYS A 38 -21.47 -15.10 -0.77
CA LYS A 38 -22.67 -15.95 -0.66
C LYS A 38 -22.33 -17.45 -0.59
N VAL A 39 -21.38 -17.91 -1.40
CA VAL A 39 -20.92 -19.31 -1.38
C VAL A 39 -20.22 -19.65 -0.06
N GLN A 40 -19.40 -18.74 0.49
CA GLN A 40 -18.75 -18.93 1.80
C GLN A 40 -19.78 -19.06 2.93
N ILE A 41 -20.82 -18.20 2.94
CA ILE A 41 -21.91 -18.30 3.92
C ILE A 41 -22.63 -19.65 3.79
N GLY A 42 -22.91 -20.09 2.56
CA GLY A 42 -23.51 -21.40 2.30
C GLY A 42 -22.64 -22.58 2.77
N LEU A 43 -21.33 -22.54 2.51
CA LEU A 43 -20.39 -23.55 2.98
C LEU A 43 -20.24 -23.56 4.50
N ALA A 44 -20.23 -22.39 5.15
CA ALA A 44 -20.18 -22.28 6.60
C ALA A 44 -21.45 -22.88 7.24
N ALA A 45 -22.63 -22.57 6.70
CA ALA A 45 -23.88 -23.17 7.14
C ALA A 45 -23.88 -24.69 6.96
N LEU A 46 -23.39 -25.19 5.82
CA LEU A 46 -23.25 -26.63 5.57
C LEU A 46 -22.29 -27.29 6.56
N ALA A 47 -21.14 -26.67 6.83
CA ALA A 47 -20.16 -27.17 7.80
C ALA A 47 -20.78 -27.27 9.21
N ILE A 48 -21.59 -26.28 9.61
CA ILE A 48 -22.30 -26.29 10.90
C ILE A 48 -23.30 -27.46 10.94
N VAL A 49 -24.13 -27.63 9.91
CA VAL A 49 -25.12 -28.73 9.85
C VAL A 49 -24.43 -30.10 9.90
N LEU A 50 -23.35 -30.30 9.13
CA LEU A 50 -22.59 -31.56 9.14
C LEU A 50 -21.94 -31.82 10.50
N THR A 51 -21.44 -30.78 11.16
CA THR A 51 -20.85 -30.89 12.51
C THR A 51 -21.91 -31.29 13.54
N LEU A 52 -23.10 -30.68 13.47
CA LEU A 52 -24.21 -31.04 14.37
C LEU A 52 -24.71 -32.48 14.14
N LEU A 53 -24.84 -32.91 12.88
CA LEU A 53 -25.23 -34.29 12.53
C LEU A 53 -24.20 -35.32 12.99
N ALA A 54 -22.91 -35.01 12.86
CA ALA A 54 -21.83 -35.89 13.32
C ALA A 54 -21.76 -35.97 14.85
N LEU A 55 -21.94 -34.86 15.57
CA LEU A 55 -21.71 -34.79 17.02
C LEU A 55 -22.93 -35.19 17.86
N VAL A 56 -24.14 -34.81 17.43
CA VAL A 56 -25.38 -35.02 18.21
C VAL A 56 -26.08 -36.33 17.80
N TRP A 57 -26.01 -36.71 16.52
CA TRP A 57 -26.77 -37.84 15.99
C TRP A 57 -25.88 -39.03 15.63
N SER A 58 -24.55 -38.87 15.67
CA SER A 58 -23.55 -39.91 15.34
C SER A 58 -23.78 -40.61 13.98
N LEU A 59 -24.51 -39.96 13.06
CA LEU A 59 -24.92 -40.53 11.77
C LEU A 59 -23.78 -40.54 10.75
N ILE A 60 -22.77 -39.67 10.91
CA ILE A 60 -21.72 -39.41 9.92
C ILE A 60 -20.38 -39.21 10.64
N SER A 61 -19.29 -39.70 10.04
CA SER A 61 -17.93 -39.44 10.54
C SER A 61 -17.57 -37.95 10.50
N VAL A 62 -16.90 -37.48 11.56
CA VAL A 62 -16.39 -36.11 11.68
C VAL A 62 -15.50 -35.71 10.50
N LEU A 63 -14.87 -36.66 9.80
CA LEU A 63 -14.06 -36.38 8.60
C LEU A 63 -14.84 -35.66 7.48
N TRP A 64 -16.17 -35.81 7.41
CA TRP A 64 -16.97 -35.10 6.40
C TRP A 64 -17.05 -33.58 6.62
N THR A 65 -16.75 -33.08 7.82
CA THR A 65 -16.67 -31.64 8.09
C THR A 65 -15.39 -31.01 7.54
N LEU A 66 -14.36 -31.81 7.27
CA LEU A 66 -13.10 -31.33 6.68
C LEU A 66 -13.29 -30.89 5.23
N ALA A 67 -14.22 -31.50 4.48
CA ALA A 67 -14.48 -31.14 3.09
C ALA A 67 -14.99 -29.69 2.89
N PRO A 68 -16.08 -29.25 3.56
CA PRO A 68 -16.52 -27.86 3.46
C PRO A 68 -15.50 -26.87 4.08
N LEU A 69 -14.77 -27.29 5.12
CA LEU A 69 -13.71 -26.47 5.70
C LEU A 69 -12.56 -26.23 4.71
N ALA A 70 -12.07 -27.29 4.05
CA ALA A 70 -11.05 -27.19 3.01
C ALA A 70 -11.54 -26.34 1.82
N ALA A 71 -12.80 -26.51 1.41
CA ALA A 71 -13.41 -25.68 0.37
C ALA A 71 -13.48 -24.20 0.76
N MET A 72 -13.82 -23.88 2.02
CA MET A 72 -13.80 -22.50 2.52
C MET A 72 -12.39 -21.90 2.47
N VAL A 73 -11.37 -22.63 2.89
CA VAL A 73 -9.97 -22.17 2.86
C VAL A 73 -9.52 -21.93 1.42
N ALA A 74 -9.76 -22.87 0.51
CA ALA A 74 -9.44 -22.70 -0.91
C ALA A 74 -10.15 -21.47 -1.51
N LEU A 75 -11.44 -21.30 -1.18
CA LEU A 75 -12.24 -20.18 -1.66
C LEU A 75 -11.77 -18.84 -1.05
N ALA A 76 -11.25 -18.81 0.17
CA ALA A 76 -10.69 -17.63 0.79
C ALA A 76 -9.46 -17.10 0.03
N PHE A 77 -8.58 -17.97 -0.46
CA PHE A 77 -7.44 -17.55 -1.31
C PHE A 77 -7.89 -16.93 -2.64
N VAL A 78 -8.95 -17.48 -3.24
CA VAL A 78 -9.54 -16.90 -4.45
C VAL A 78 -10.22 -15.56 -4.14
N HIS A 79 -10.92 -15.49 -3.01
CA HIS A 79 -11.59 -14.26 -2.56
C HIS A 79 -10.61 -13.11 -2.36
N ASP A 80 -9.48 -13.39 -1.71
CA ASP A 80 -8.40 -12.43 -1.49
C ASP A 80 -7.81 -11.92 -2.82
N ARG A 81 -7.61 -12.80 -3.82
CA ARG A 81 -7.23 -12.38 -5.18
C ARG A 81 -8.28 -11.47 -5.84
N VAL A 82 -9.56 -11.81 -5.74
CA VAL A 82 -10.65 -11.00 -6.30
C VAL A 82 -10.74 -9.64 -5.61
N LEU A 83 -10.59 -9.60 -4.28
CA LEU A 83 -10.56 -8.37 -3.49
C LEU A 83 -9.41 -7.45 -3.89
N ARG A 84 -8.19 -8.00 -4.04
CA ARG A 84 -7.04 -7.22 -4.52
C ARG A 84 -7.28 -6.64 -5.90
N GLY A 85 -7.76 -7.45 -6.84
CA GLY A 85 -8.07 -6.98 -8.20
C GLY A 85 -9.16 -5.90 -8.21
N ARG A 86 -10.20 -6.06 -7.39
CA ARG A 86 -11.28 -5.07 -7.24
C ARG A 86 -10.75 -3.75 -6.71
N THR A 87 -9.90 -3.82 -5.68
CA THR A 87 -9.31 -2.63 -5.06
C THR A 87 -8.47 -1.87 -6.08
N LEU A 88 -7.60 -2.57 -6.82
CA LEU A 88 -6.79 -1.98 -7.89
C LEU A 88 -7.65 -1.31 -8.97
N ALA A 89 -8.66 -2.02 -9.49
CA ALA A 89 -9.58 -1.46 -10.49
C ALA A 89 -10.32 -0.22 -9.96
N GLY A 90 -10.71 -0.23 -8.67
CA GLY A 90 -11.36 0.91 -8.02
C GLY A 90 -10.45 2.14 -7.97
N ARG A 91 -9.16 1.97 -7.68
CA ARG A 91 -8.17 3.06 -7.69
C ARG A 91 -7.98 3.65 -9.08
N VAL A 92 -7.91 2.81 -10.11
CA VAL A 92 -7.80 3.28 -11.51
C VAL A 92 -9.06 4.07 -11.91
N VAL A 93 -10.24 3.60 -11.52
CA VAL A 93 -11.51 4.30 -11.74
C VAL A 93 -11.50 5.68 -11.04
N ALA A 94 -11.14 5.73 -9.76
CA ALA A 94 -11.05 6.98 -9.01
C ALA A 94 -10.05 7.97 -9.63
N PHE A 95 -8.90 7.47 -10.11
CA PHE A 95 -7.93 8.29 -10.83
C PHE A 95 -8.52 8.93 -12.09
N TYR A 96 -9.21 8.16 -12.94
CA TYR A 96 -9.80 8.70 -14.16
C TYR A 96 -10.99 9.62 -13.91
N GLU A 97 -11.80 9.35 -12.88
CA GLU A 97 -12.86 10.25 -12.44
C GLU A 97 -12.27 11.60 -12.01
N TYR A 98 -11.20 11.60 -11.20
CA TYR A 98 -10.49 12.80 -10.80
C TYR A 98 -9.91 13.58 -11.99
N VAL A 99 -9.28 12.88 -12.95
CA VAL A 99 -8.72 13.51 -14.15
C VAL A 99 -9.82 14.13 -15.02
N LEU A 100 -10.94 13.43 -15.22
CA LEU A 100 -12.06 13.95 -16.01
C LEU A 100 -12.73 15.14 -15.33
N ASP A 101 -12.89 15.10 -14.00
CA ASP A 101 -13.42 16.23 -13.26
C ASP A 101 -12.54 17.48 -13.41
N ARG A 102 -11.22 17.34 -13.52
CA ARG A 102 -10.32 18.47 -13.84
C ARG A 102 -10.49 19.00 -15.26
N VAL A 103 -10.56 18.11 -16.24
CA VAL A 103 -10.73 18.49 -17.65
C VAL A 103 -12.10 19.14 -17.91
N GLU A 104 -13.12 18.77 -17.13
CA GLU A 104 -14.51 19.22 -17.27
C GLU A 104 -14.91 20.29 -16.25
N ASP A 105 -13.93 20.90 -15.58
CA ASP A 105 -14.10 22.01 -14.64
C ASP A 105 -15.02 21.72 -13.44
N ARG A 106 -14.98 20.48 -12.94
CA ARG A 106 -15.71 20.00 -11.74
C ARG A 106 -14.76 19.53 -10.63
N TRP A 107 -13.60 20.13 -10.53
CA TRP A 107 -12.50 19.69 -9.65
C TRP A 107 -12.53 20.34 -8.25
N ALA A 108 -13.08 21.54 -8.12
CA ALA A 108 -13.03 22.30 -6.87
C ALA A 108 -13.66 21.53 -5.70
N GLY A 109 -12.94 21.47 -4.58
CA GLY A 109 -13.34 20.75 -3.36
C GLY A 109 -13.05 19.26 -3.34
N LYS A 110 -12.40 18.69 -4.37
CA LYS A 110 -12.10 17.25 -4.46
C LYS A 110 -10.61 16.94 -4.24
N GLY A 111 -9.76 17.95 -4.20
CA GLY A 111 -8.31 17.80 -4.08
C GLY A 111 -7.76 18.27 -2.74
N GLU A 112 -6.43 18.26 -2.63
CA GLU A 112 -5.72 18.91 -1.53
C GLU A 112 -5.71 20.42 -1.75
N THR A 113 -6.30 21.17 -0.82
CA THR A 113 -6.39 22.64 -0.92
C THR A 113 -5.05 23.33 -0.70
N GLY A 114 -4.11 22.67 -0.02
CA GLY A 114 -2.78 23.23 0.24
C GLY A 114 -2.79 24.40 1.24
N GLU A 115 -3.86 24.56 2.02
CA GLU A 115 -3.99 25.63 3.03
C GLU A 115 -2.79 25.73 3.98
N ARG A 116 -2.16 24.58 4.27
CA ARG A 116 -0.93 24.50 5.09
C ARG A 116 0.27 25.26 4.53
N PHE A 117 0.27 25.59 3.23
CA PHE A 117 1.33 26.34 2.55
C PHE A 117 1.00 27.82 2.40
N LEU A 118 -0.19 28.25 2.82
CA LEU A 118 -0.61 29.63 2.71
C LEU A 118 0.17 30.50 3.70
N ASP A 119 1.09 31.30 3.17
CA ASP A 119 1.71 32.41 3.90
C ASP A 119 0.93 33.70 3.62
N GLN A 120 0.32 34.26 4.67
CA GLN A 120 -0.47 35.49 4.57
C GLN A 120 0.38 36.72 4.20
N LEU A 121 1.69 36.67 4.42
CA LEU A 121 2.63 37.75 4.09
C LEU A 121 3.21 37.60 2.68
N HIS A 122 2.89 36.53 1.96
CA HIS A 122 3.43 36.32 0.64
C HIS A 122 2.89 37.37 -0.36
N PRO A 123 3.75 37.99 -1.21
CA PRO A 123 3.38 39.16 -2.01
C PRO A 123 2.17 38.99 -2.93
N TYR A 124 1.86 37.76 -3.35
CA TYR A 124 0.79 37.48 -4.32
C TYR A 124 0.00 36.19 -4.06
N ALA A 125 0.32 35.42 -3.00
CA ALA A 125 -0.28 34.09 -2.85
C ALA A 125 -1.79 34.14 -2.62
N LYS A 126 -2.24 35.17 -1.89
CA LYS A 126 -3.65 35.43 -1.62
C LYS A 126 -4.37 36.00 -2.84
N ASP A 127 -3.77 36.98 -3.53
CA ASP A 127 -4.42 37.67 -4.65
C ASP A 127 -4.58 36.78 -5.89
N LEU A 128 -3.71 35.78 -6.06
CA LEU A 128 -3.79 34.80 -7.15
C LEU A 128 -4.49 33.50 -6.74
N ASP A 129 -5.11 33.46 -5.55
CA ASP A 129 -5.79 32.28 -5.00
C ASP A 129 -4.93 31.01 -5.15
N LEU A 130 -3.66 31.07 -4.72
CA LEU A 130 -2.73 29.96 -4.92
C LEU A 130 -3.08 28.75 -4.06
N PHE A 131 -3.64 28.94 -2.88
CA PHE A 131 -3.99 27.88 -1.92
C PHE A 131 -5.40 28.09 -1.35
N GLY A 132 -6.04 27.02 -0.89
CA GLY A 132 -7.42 27.02 -0.40
C GLY A 132 -8.37 26.26 -1.32
N HIS A 133 -9.66 26.33 -1.00
CA HIS A 133 -10.73 25.74 -1.81
C HIS A 133 -10.85 26.45 -3.17
N GLY A 134 -10.86 25.69 -4.26
CA GLY A 134 -10.95 26.23 -5.61
C GLY A 134 -9.67 26.96 -6.05
N SER A 135 -8.53 26.67 -5.42
CA SER A 135 -7.26 27.35 -5.69
C SER A 135 -6.48 26.77 -6.87
N LEU A 136 -5.46 27.50 -7.33
CA LEU A 136 -4.55 27.01 -8.37
C LEU A 136 -3.77 25.77 -7.91
N PHE A 137 -3.36 25.70 -6.63
CA PHE A 137 -2.70 24.51 -6.08
C PHE A 137 -3.63 23.31 -6.13
N GLU A 138 -4.89 23.46 -5.67
CA GLU A 138 -5.88 22.37 -5.73
C GLU A 138 -6.10 21.89 -7.17
N TYR A 139 -6.19 22.82 -8.12
CA TYR A 139 -6.34 22.47 -9.53
C TYR A 139 -5.12 21.74 -10.10
N LEU A 140 -3.90 22.15 -9.76
CA LEU A 140 -2.68 21.60 -10.35
C LEU A 140 -2.19 20.32 -9.66
N ASN A 141 -2.47 20.17 -8.37
CA ASN A 141 -1.86 19.12 -7.57
C ASN A 141 -2.32 17.72 -7.99
N THR A 142 -1.35 16.93 -8.46
CA THR A 142 -1.47 15.48 -8.66
C THR A 142 -0.37 14.73 -7.92
N ALA A 143 0.34 15.40 -7.01
CA ALA A 143 1.40 14.78 -6.25
C ALA A 143 0.82 13.71 -5.32
N ARG A 144 1.56 12.60 -5.19
CA ARG A 144 1.19 11.44 -4.38
C ARG A 144 2.09 11.27 -3.17
N THR A 145 2.95 12.25 -2.91
CA THR A 145 3.86 12.29 -1.77
C THR A 145 3.80 13.67 -1.16
N ARG A 146 4.01 13.75 0.16
CA ARG A 146 4.10 15.02 0.86
C ARG A 146 5.22 15.91 0.32
N GLY A 147 6.38 15.32 0.01
CA GLY A 147 7.49 16.03 -0.62
C GLY A 147 7.17 16.56 -2.03
N GLY A 148 6.33 15.85 -2.80
CA GLY A 148 5.85 16.32 -4.10
C GLY A 148 4.88 17.51 -3.97
N GLU A 149 3.99 17.48 -2.97
CA GLU A 149 3.10 18.60 -2.64
C GLU A 149 3.89 19.84 -2.22
N GLU A 150 4.90 19.67 -1.36
CA GLU A 150 5.83 20.72 -0.94
C GLU A 150 6.65 21.28 -2.11
N ALA A 151 7.10 20.43 -3.02
CA ALA A 151 7.80 20.86 -4.23
C ALA A 151 6.91 21.72 -5.13
N LEU A 152 5.66 21.31 -5.37
CA LEU A 152 4.70 22.09 -6.15
C LEU A 152 4.38 23.43 -5.48
N ALA A 153 4.12 23.43 -4.17
CA ALA A 153 3.84 24.65 -3.42
C ALA A 153 5.01 25.65 -3.52
N ARG A 154 6.25 25.18 -3.35
CA ARG A 154 7.45 26.01 -3.54
C ARG A 154 7.56 26.57 -4.95
N TRP A 155 7.21 25.79 -5.98
CA TRP A 155 7.25 26.28 -7.37
C TRP A 155 6.18 27.33 -7.68
N LEU A 156 5.05 27.33 -6.97
CA LEU A 156 4.04 28.38 -7.09
C LEU A 156 4.44 29.66 -6.34
N LEU A 157 5.10 29.51 -5.19
CA LEU A 157 5.56 30.62 -4.36
C LEU A 157 6.83 31.30 -4.89
N TYR A 158 7.74 30.54 -5.52
CA TYR A 158 9.05 31.04 -5.92
C TYR A 158 9.35 30.74 -7.39
N PRO A 159 9.59 31.76 -8.22
CA PRO A 159 9.90 31.57 -9.63
C PRO A 159 11.27 30.90 -9.81
N ALA A 160 11.37 30.07 -10.85
CA ALA A 160 12.62 29.43 -11.24
C ALA A 160 13.29 30.19 -12.41
N PRO A 161 14.63 30.09 -12.56
CA PRO A 161 15.33 30.63 -13.72
C PRO A 161 14.84 30.04 -15.06
N PRO A 162 14.98 30.77 -16.19
CA PRO A 162 14.49 30.31 -17.50
C PRO A 162 15.03 28.95 -17.94
N GLU A 163 16.27 28.63 -17.62
CA GLU A 163 16.91 27.34 -17.90
C GLU A 163 16.21 26.19 -17.19
N ASP A 164 15.89 26.35 -15.91
CA ASP A 164 15.14 25.38 -15.13
C ASP A 164 13.73 25.18 -15.68
N LEU A 165 13.08 26.28 -16.08
CA LEU A 165 11.75 26.22 -16.70
C LEU A 165 11.78 25.46 -18.02
N ARG A 166 12.80 25.66 -18.87
CA ARG A 166 12.94 24.91 -20.12
C ARG A 166 13.13 23.42 -19.86
N ALA A 167 14.00 23.06 -18.92
CA ALA A 167 14.24 21.66 -18.53
C ALA A 167 12.97 20.98 -17.99
N ARG A 168 12.17 21.69 -17.17
CA ARG A 168 10.88 21.18 -16.69
C ARG A 168 9.86 21.00 -17.83
N HIS A 169 9.75 21.96 -18.75
CA HIS A 169 8.85 21.84 -19.88
C HIS A 169 9.23 20.69 -20.82
N GLU A 170 10.53 20.42 -21.00
CA GLU A 170 11.00 19.27 -21.76
C GLU A 170 10.58 17.95 -21.09
N ALA A 171 10.83 17.82 -19.78
CA ALA A 171 10.37 16.66 -19.00
C ALA A 171 8.83 16.48 -19.08
N ILE A 172 8.06 17.57 -18.99
CA ILE A 172 6.60 17.52 -19.13
C ILE A 172 6.20 17.00 -20.52
N ARG A 173 6.81 17.50 -21.61
CA ARG A 173 6.50 17.05 -22.97
C ARG A 173 6.77 15.56 -23.16
N GLU A 174 7.82 15.04 -22.52
CA GLU A 174 8.12 13.61 -22.53
C GLU A 174 7.09 12.78 -21.76
N LEU A 175 6.62 13.26 -20.60
CA LEU A 175 5.68 12.53 -19.74
C LEU A 175 4.22 12.60 -20.21
N VAL A 176 3.81 13.68 -20.90
CA VAL A 176 2.44 13.87 -21.41
C VAL A 176 1.90 12.63 -22.16
N PRO A 177 2.60 12.05 -23.15
CA PRO A 177 2.12 10.89 -23.90
C PRO A 177 2.18 9.57 -23.11
N GLN A 178 2.89 9.50 -21.97
CA GLN A 178 3.08 8.26 -21.20
C GLN A 178 1.90 7.99 -20.27
N LEU A 179 0.71 7.76 -20.84
CA LEU A 179 -0.52 7.54 -20.08
C LEU A 179 -0.43 6.35 -19.11
N ASP A 180 0.18 5.26 -19.55
CA ASP A 180 0.32 4.04 -18.74
C ASP A 180 1.20 4.27 -17.52
N LEU A 181 2.32 5.00 -17.68
CA LEU A 181 3.18 5.38 -16.56
C LEU A 181 2.43 6.27 -15.57
N ARG A 182 1.68 7.26 -16.07
CA ARG A 182 0.91 8.19 -15.24
C ARG A 182 -0.19 7.48 -14.45
N GLU A 183 -0.88 6.53 -15.07
CA GLU A 183 -1.88 5.68 -14.41
C GLU A 183 -1.23 4.80 -13.33
N GLN A 184 -0.16 4.08 -13.67
CA GLN A 184 0.53 3.20 -12.73
C GLN A 184 1.08 3.96 -11.52
N LEU A 185 1.70 5.13 -11.74
CA LEU A 185 2.16 5.99 -10.66
C LEU A 185 1.01 6.49 -9.78
N ALA A 186 -0.11 6.88 -10.38
CA ALA A 186 -1.27 7.36 -9.62
C ALA A 186 -1.87 6.27 -8.73
N VAL A 187 -1.89 5.02 -9.20
CA VAL A 187 -2.49 3.87 -8.51
C VAL A 187 -1.57 3.29 -7.44
N LEU A 188 -0.27 3.19 -7.71
CA LEU A 188 0.72 2.70 -6.74
C LEU A 188 0.94 3.71 -5.61
N ALA A 189 1.02 5.01 -5.94
CA ALA A 189 1.37 6.03 -4.97
C ALA A 189 0.17 6.58 -4.17
N GLU A 190 -1.05 6.12 -4.42
CA GLU A 190 -2.21 6.46 -3.57
C GLU A 190 -1.98 6.03 -2.11
N ASP A 191 -1.41 4.84 -1.92
CA ASP A 191 -1.04 4.33 -0.59
C ASP A 191 0.17 5.07 -0.02
N VAL A 192 1.08 5.56 -0.87
CA VAL A 192 2.27 6.33 -0.44
C VAL A 192 1.86 7.66 0.20
N ARG A 193 0.88 8.37 -0.36
CA ARG A 193 0.40 9.65 0.16
C ARG A 193 -0.16 9.54 1.58
N ALA A 194 -0.88 8.44 1.84
CA ALA A 194 -1.53 8.18 3.12
C ALA A 194 -0.60 7.49 4.14
N GLY A 195 0.37 6.71 3.66
CA GLY A 195 1.19 5.82 4.47
C GLY A 195 2.54 6.37 4.87
N VAL A 196 3.27 7.03 3.95
CA VAL A 196 4.69 7.31 4.16
C VAL A 196 4.93 8.51 5.07
N HIS A 197 5.61 8.26 6.18
CA HIS A 197 6.06 9.26 7.13
C HIS A 197 7.59 9.36 7.09
N PRO A 198 8.19 10.25 6.27
CA PRO A 198 9.65 10.31 6.09
C PRO A 198 10.42 10.53 7.39
N ASP A 199 9.86 11.34 8.30
CA ASP A 199 10.47 11.63 9.59
C ASP A 199 10.45 10.41 10.52
N ALA A 200 9.38 9.60 10.47
CA ALA A 200 9.30 8.37 11.25
C ALA A 200 10.24 7.29 10.71
N LEU A 201 10.34 7.19 9.38
CA LEU A 201 11.25 6.26 8.71
C LEU A 201 12.72 6.59 9.01
N SER A 202 13.10 7.86 8.92
CA SER A 202 14.46 8.32 9.21
C SER A 202 14.80 8.19 10.70
N ALA A 203 13.86 8.51 11.60
CA ALA A 203 14.02 8.29 13.03
C ALA A 203 14.20 6.81 13.38
N TRP A 204 13.43 5.91 12.73
CA TRP A 204 13.60 4.47 12.87
C TRP A 204 14.96 3.99 12.36
N GLY A 205 15.41 4.47 11.20
CA GLY A 205 16.72 4.12 10.64
C GLY A 205 17.91 4.62 11.47
N ALA A 206 17.73 5.71 12.22
CA ALA A 206 18.74 6.27 13.12
C ALA A 206 18.74 5.61 14.52
N GLU A 207 17.75 4.76 14.82
CA GLU A 207 17.61 4.16 16.14
C GLU A 207 18.64 3.03 16.34
N SER A 208 19.37 3.08 17.46
CA SER A 208 20.31 2.01 17.82
C SER A 208 19.54 0.72 18.14
N PRO A 209 20.02 -0.46 17.71
CA PRO A 209 19.33 -1.72 17.94
C PRO A 209 19.13 -1.96 19.44
N ARG A 210 17.88 -1.85 19.91
CA ARG A 210 17.50 -1.98 21.32
C ARG A 210 17.71 -3.39 21.87
N LEU A 211 17.68 -4.40 20.98
CA LEU A 211 18.01 -5.78 21.30
C LEU A 211 19.50 -6.06 21.02
N ALA A 212 20.38 -5.63 21.92
CA ALA A 212 21.78 -6.08 21.93
C ALA A 212 21.84 -7.53 22.44
N ALA A 213 21.53 -8.51 21.60
CA ALA A 213 20.95 -9.75 22.11
C ALA A 213 21.73 -11.04 21.84
N GLY A 214 23.08 -11.03 21.76
CA GLY A 214 23.84 -12.29 21.71
C GLY A 214 23.52 -13.24 22.89
N ARG A 215 23.38 -12.69 24.10
CA ARG A 215 23.05 -13.48 25.31
C ARG A 215 21.59 -13.96 25.35
N LEU A 216 20.64 -13.12 24.93
CA LEU A 216 19.22 -13.50 24.89
C LEU A 216 18.96 -14.54 23.79
N TRP A 217 19.61 -14.41 22.63
CA TRP A 217 19.57 -15.43 21.58
C TRP A 217 20.18 -16.76 22.03
N ALA A 218 21.35 -16.72 22.68
CA ALA A 218 21.98 -17.92 23.23
C ALA A 218 21.10 -18.62 24.29
N LEU A 219 20.43 -17.82 25.14
CA LEU A 219 19.52 -18.34 26.16
C LEU A 219 18.25 -18.95 25.53
N ALA A 220 17.64 -18.30 24.53
CA ALA A 220 16.49 -18.81 23.80
C ALA A 220 16.83 -20.08 22.99
N ALA A 221 17.97 -20.09 22.30
CA ALA A 221 18.47 -21.26 21.59
C ALA A 221 18.76 -22.43 22.54
N GLY A 222 19.42 -22.15 23.68
CA GLY A 222 19.69 -23.14 24.73
C GLY A 222 18.41 -23.75 25.30
N LEU A 223 17.39 -22.93 25.56
CA LEU A 223 16.08 -23.40 26.02
C LEU A 223 15.36 -24.23 24.97
N SER A 224 15.50 -23.89 23.70
CA SER A 224 14.89 -24.63 22.59
C SER A 224 15.52 -26.01 22.43
N VAL A 225 16.87 -26.09 22.45
CA VAL A 225 17.60 -27.37 22.45
C VAL A 225 17.23 -28.22 23.67
N LEU A 226 17.13 -27.59 24.84
CA LEU A 226 16.75 -28.28 26.08
C LEU A 226 15.30 -28.79 26.03
N ALA A 227 14.39 -28.06 25.38
CA ALA A 227 13.01 -28.50 25.17
C ALA A 227 12.95 -29.75 24.28
N PHE A 228 13.71 -29.79 23.19
CA PHE A 228 13.80 -30.99 22.34
C PHE A 228 14.45 -32.17 23.06
N ALA A 229 15.53 -31.94 23.81
CA ALA A 229 16.20 -32.99 24.58
C ALA A 229 15.30 -33.59 25.66
N THR A 230 14.56 -32.75 26.39
CA THR A 230 13.61 -33.21 27.42
C THR A 230 12.36 -33.84 26.84
N ALA A 231 11.89 -33.41 25.66
CA ALA A 231 10.82 -34.09 24.92
C ALA A 231 11.24 -35.50 24.48
N ALA A 232 12.46 -35.66 23.94
CA ALA A 232 13.00 -36.97 23.58
C ALA A 232 13.13 -37.89 24.80
N LEU A 233 13.56 -37.35 25.94
CA LEU A 233 13.66 -38.10 27.19
C LEU A 233 12.30 -38.53 27.74
N TRP A 234 11.27 -37.70 27.60
CA TRP A 234 9.91 -38.06 27.95
C TRP A 234 9.38 -39.19 27.06
N ILE A 235 9.62 -39.14 25.74
CA ILE A 235 9.21 -40.19 24.79
C ILE A 235 9.93 -41.52 25.09
N LEU A 236 11.23 -41.48 25.38
CA LEU A 236 12.05 -42.69 25.58
C LEU A 236 11.90 -43.30 26.98
N LYS A 237 11.71 -42.48 28.02
CA LYS A 237 11.75 -42.92 29.43
C LYS A 237 10.47 -42.65 30.22
N GLY A 238 9.47 -42.01 29.63
CA GLY A 238 8.18 -41.72 30.28
C GLY A 238 8.21 -40.62 31.34
N VAL A 239 9.35 -39.93 31.53
CA VAL A 239 9.50 -38.89 32.58
C VAL A 239 9.15 -37.51 32.01
N ALA A 240 7.95 -37.00 32.30
CA ALA A 240 7.45 -35.72 31.78
C ALA A 240 7.94 -34.47 32.53
N ALA A 241 8.33 -34.62 33.81
CA ALA A 241 8.68 -33.50 34.70
C ALA A 241 9.73 -32.52 34.12
N PRO A 242 10.88 -32.95 33.55
CA PRO A 242 11.87 -32.02 33.01
C PRO A 242 11.37 -31.26 31.78
N PHE A 243 10.52 -31.87 30.95
CA PHE A 243 9.91 -31.19 29.80
C PHE A 243 8.95 -30.09 30.26
N ILE A 244 8.12 -30.36 31.26
CA ILE A 244 7.17 -29.37 31.81
C ILE A 244 7.92 -28.17 32.39
N ILE A 245 9.01 -28.39 33.13
CA ILE A 245 9.82 -27.30 33.72
C ILE A 245 10.42 -26.41 32.64
N VAL A 246 11.03 -27.01 31.60
CA VAL A 246 11.65 -26.25 30.49
C VAL A 246 10.59 -25.50 29.69
N PHE A 247 9.44 -26.12 29.45
CA PHE A 247 8.32 -25.49 28.76
C PHE A 247 7.77 -24.28 29.53
N VAL A 248 7.59 -24.40 30.85
CA VAL A 248 7.13 -23.29 31.71
C VAL A 248 8.18 -22.17 31.75
N ALA A 249 9.46 -22.51 31.90
CA ALA A 249 10.55 -21.53 31.87
C ALA A 249 10.59 -20.76 30.54
N GLY A 250 10.42 -21.46 29.41
CA GLY A 250 10.36 -20.84 28.09
C GLY A 250 9.14 -19.95 27.92
N ARG A 251 7.98 -20.37 28.42
CA ARG A 251 6.76 -19.56 28.39
C ARG A 251 6.88 -18.29 29.24
N LEU A 252 7.51 -18.39 30.42
CA LEU A 252 7.74 -17.23 31.30
C LEU A 252 8.70 -16.24 30.66
N LEU A 253 9.78 -16.72 30.05
CA LEU A 253 10.72 -15.89 29.30
C LEU A 253 10.04 -15.20 28.12
N ALA A 254 9.26 -15.94 27.32
CA ALA A 254 8.51 -15.40 26.20
C ALA A 254 7.49 -14.34 26.66
N HIS A 255 6.81 -14.57 27.78
CA HIS A 255 5.87 -13.60 28.33
C HIS A 255 6.56 -12.32 28.82
N ARG A 256 7.74 -12.44 29.46
CA ARG A 256 8.52 -11.25 29.87
C ARG A 256 9.04 -10.44 28.69
N LEU A 257 9.48 -11.12 27.63
CA LEU A 257 9.97 -10.48 26.41
C LEU A 257 8.84 -10.02 25.48
N ARG A 258 7.58 -10.41 25.75
CA ARG A 258 6.45 -10.12 24.86
C ARG A 258 6.31 -8.63 24.59
N ASN A 259 6.36 -7.80 25.63
CA ASN A 259 6.17 -6.35 25.46
C ASN A 259 7.31 -5.74 24.64
N ASP A 260 8.56 -6.17 24.86
CA ASP A 260 9.71 -5.68 24.11
C ASP A 260 9.65 -6.13 22.64
N ILE A 261 9.26 -7.39 22.40
CA ILE A 261 9.07 -7.92 21.04
C ILE A 261 7.91 -7.21 20.34
N GLU A 262 6.78 -7.01 21.01
CA GLU A 262 5.62 -6.31 20.45
C GLU A 262 5.97 -4.86 20.12
N HIS A 263 6.73 -4.17 20.97
CA HIS A 263 7.21 -2.82 20.66
C HIS A 263 8.19 -2.80 19.47
N VAL A 264 9.10 -3.76 19.37
CA VAL A 264 10.03 -3.83 18.23
C VAL A 264 9.30 -4.20 16.94
N VAL A 265 8.38 -5.16 16.98
CA VAL A 265 7.57 -5.56 15.82
C VAL A 265 6.66 -4.42 15.37
N ALA A 266 5.98 -3.76 16.31
CA ALA A 266 5.15 -2.60 16.00
C ALA A 266 5.97 -1.42 15.45
N ALA A 267 7.20 -1.22 15.95
CA ALA A 267 8.10 -0.20 15.45
C ALA A 267 8.61 -0.48 14.03
N VAL A 268 8.58 -1.74 13.56
CA VAL A 268 9.03 -2.12 12.21
C VAL A 268 7.86 -2.25 11.22
N ASP A 269 6.65 -2.54 11.69
CA ASP A 269 5.48 -2.78 10.82
C ASP A 269 5.08 -1.56 9.98
N GLN A 270 5.17 -0.35 10.54
CA GLN A 270 4.88 0.88 9.79
C GLN A 270 6.02 1.25 8.82
N PRO A 271 7.30 1.36 9.24
CA PRO A 271 8.41 1.59 8.31
C PRO A 271 8.54 0.55 7.20
N GLY A 272 8.27 -0.73 7.50
CA GLY A 272 8.32 -1.81 6.53
C GLY A 272 7.28 -1.65 5.42
N ARG A 273 6.05 -1.26 5.77
CA ARG A 273 5.00 -0.92 4.79
C ARG A 273 5.37 0.30 3.96
N ASP A 274 5.89 1.35 4.60
CA ASP A 274 6.31 2.58 3.93
C ASP A 274 7.44 2.30 2.91
N LEU A 275 8.43 1.49 3.29
CA LEU A 275 9.51 1.06 2.40
C LEU A 275 8.99 0.24 1.23
N GLN A 276 8.08 -0.72 1.48
CA GLN A 276 7.51 -1.53 0.40
C GLN A 276 6.80 -0.66 -0.64
N LEU A 277 6.02 0.33 -0.18
CA LEU A 277 5.33 1.27 -1.07
C LEU A 277 6.31 2.13 -1.88
N LEU A 278 7.40 2.59 -1.25
CA LEU A 278 8.46 3.32 -1.96
C LEU A 278 9.16 2.42 -2.98
N THR A 279 9.49 1.19 -2.62
CA THR A 279 10.13 0.22 -3.54
C THR A 279 9.27 -0.01 -4.77
N GLU A 280 7.94 -0.18 -4.63
CA GLU A 280 7.07 -0.40 -5.79
C GLU A 280 7.07 0.79 -6.76
N VAL A 281 7.05 2.03 -6.25
CA VAL A 281 7.10 3.24 -7.08
C VAL A 281 8.49 3.44 -7.70
N LEU A 282 9.56 3.25 -6.92
CA LEU A 282 10.93 3.39 -7.41
C LEU A 282 11.26 2.33 -8.45
N SER A 283 10.92 1.07 -8.22
CA SER A 283 11.08 -0.01 -9.20
C SER A 283 10.30 0.23 -10.50
N LEU A 284 9.17 0.93 -10.44
CA LEU A 284 8.45 1.34 -11.64
C LEU A 284 9.25 2.39 -12.42
N LEU A 285 9.72 3.44 -11.74
CA LEU A 285 10.55 4.48 -12.36
C LEU A 285 11.87 3.91 -12.88
N GLU A 286 12.41 2.90 -12.19
CA GLU A 286 13.68 2.28 -12.52
C GLU A 286 13.67 1.57 -13.89
N ARG A 287 12.52 1.01 -14.25
CA ARG A 287 12.32 0.28 -15.51
C ARG A 287 12.10 1.22 -16.70
N GLN A 288 11.81 2.49 -16.45
CA GLN A 288 11.58 3.46 -17.51
C GLN A 288 12.89 4.05 -18.00
N HIS A 289 12.93 4.34 -19.30
CA HIS A 289 14.02 5.06 -19.92
C HIS A 289 13.54 6.47 -20.23
N PHE A 290 14.27 7.47 -19.74
CA PHE A 290 13.95 8.87 -19.97
C PHE A 290 14.97 9.52 -20.92
N ALA A 291 14.45 10.23 -21.91
CA ALA A 291 15.25 10.95 -22.91
C ALA A 291 15.58 12.39 -22.48
N SER A 292 14.69 13.04 -21.73
CA SER A 292 14.95 14.41 -21.26
C SER A 292 16.08 14.41 -20.23
N PRO A 293 17.04 15.36 -20.31
CA PRO A 293 18.19 15.38 -19.43
C PRO A 293 17.81 15.39 -17.94
N ARG A 294 16.78 16.16 -17.58
CA ARG A 294 16.34 16.29 -16.18
C ARG A 294 15.80 14.97 -15.61
N LEU A 295 14.99 14.24 -16.37
CA LEU A 295 14.44 12.96 -15.92
C LEU A 295 15.51 11.86 -15.93
N ALA A 296 16.43 11.89 -16.91
CA ALA A 296 17.57 10.97 -16.95
C ALA A 296 18.50 11.15 -15.74
N THR A 297 18.80 12.39 -15.33
CA THR A 297 19.58 12.66 -14.12
C THR A 297 18.87 12.14 -12.87
N LEU A 298 17.58 12.46 -12.69
CA LEU A 298 16.80 11.95 -11.55
C LEU A 298 16.73 10.42 -11.51
N ARG A 299 16.64 9.78 -12.67
CA ARG A 299 16.67 8.32 -12.78
C ARG A 299 18.03 7.75 -12.39
N ALA A 300 19.12 8.37 -12.85
CA ALA A 300 20.48 7.95 -12.52
C ALA A 300 20.80 8.12 -11.03
N GLU A 301 20.22 9.12 -10.35
CA GLU A 301 20.29 9.29 -8.90
C GLU A 301 19.64 8.15 -8.11
N LEU A 302 18.83 7.30 -8.74
CA LEU A 302 18.25 6.11 -8.10
C LEU A 302 19.15 4.87 -8.22
N ASP A 303 20.11 4.85 -9.15
CA ASP A 303 21.01 3.71 -9.38
C ASP A 303 22.18 3.67 -8.37
N ILE A 304 21.99 4.17 -7.15
CA ILE A 304 23.05 4.22 -6.13
C ILE A 304 23.37 2.80 -5.66
N GLU A 305 24.62 2.39 -5.88
CA GLU A 305 25.28 1.21 -5.27
C GLU A 305 25.41 1.33 -3.74
#